data_AF-A0A382YU34-F1
#
_entry.id   AF-A0A382YU34-F1
#
_cell.length_a   1.000
_cell.length_b   1.000
_cell.length_c   1.000
_cell.angle_alpha   90.00
_cell.angle_beta   90.00
_cell.angle_gamma   90.00
#
_symmetry.space_group_name_H-M   'P 1'
#
loop_
_entity.id
_entity.type
_entity.pdbx_description
1 polymer ?
#
loop_
_entity_poly.entity_id
_entity_poly.type
_entity_poly.pdbx_seq_one_letter_code
_entity_poly.pdbx_strand_id
1 'polypeptide(L)'
;MNEKTPSTEIIDHPYARENNVEWHPDAWERVKHAPEFVRPGIRKLMVQRCVKRGYKIVTSDFLTEIRNESMMLVSKRVKGFGFEELTMDSFEVAKEKMRQSPRKVEVIEEIE
;
A
#
# COMPACT_ATOMS: atom_id res chain seq x y z
N MET A 1 -0.52 -3.99 36.46
CA MET A 1 -0.52 -3.61 35.03
C MET A 1 -1.43 -4.60 34.32
N ASN A 2 -2.66 -4.21 33.97
CA ASN A 2 -3.53 -5.07 33.17
C ASN A 2 -3.27 -4.76 31.70
N GLU A 3 -2.49 -5.62 31.05
CA GLU A 3 -2.41 -5.68 29.60
C GLU A 3 -3.78 -6.15 29.11
N LYS A 4 -4.64 -5.19 28.75
CA LYS A 4 -5.87 -5.50 28.02
C LYS A 4 -5.44 -5.99 26.65
N THR A 5 -5.41 -7.30 26.45
CA THR A 5 -5.44 -7.89 25.11
C THR A 5 -6.65 -7.31 24.38
N PRO A 6 -6.48 -6.49 23.33
CA PRO A 6 -7.63 -5.93 22.64
C PRO A 6 -8.37 -7.09 21.96
N SER A 7 -9.69 -7.13 22.18
CA SER A 7 -10.61 -8.09 21.60
C SER A 7 -10.29 -8.29 20.11
N THR A 8 -9.99 -9.53 19.71
CA THR A 8 -9.72 -9.89 18.33
C THR A 8 -11.01 -9.79 17.52
N GLU A 9 -11.36 -8.58 17.07
CA GLU A 9 -12.35 -8.43 16.01
C GLU A 9 -11.82 -9.16 14.77
N ILE A 10 -12.52 -10.23 14.38
CA ILE A 10 -12.15 -11.01 13.18
C ILE A 10 -12.45 -10.14 11.97
N ILE A 11 -11.40 -9.57 11.38
CA ILE A 11 -11.49 -8.76 10.18
C ILE A 11 -11.65 -9.69 8.98
N ASP A 12 -12.81 -9.63 8.35
CA ASP A 12 -13.09 -10.44 7.17
C ASP A 12 -12.54 -9.78 5.89
N HIS A 13 -11.37 -10.24 5.45
CA HIS A 13 -10.74 -9.80 4.20
C HIS A 13 -10.42 -11.02 3.32
N PRO A 14 -11.15 -11.26 2.21
CA PRO A 14 -11.03 -12.48 1.42
C PRO A 14 -9.60 -12.83 1.01
N TYR A 15 -8.87 -11.86 0.45
CA TYR A 15 -7.49 -12.05 0.02
C TYR A 15 -6.50 -12.29 1.17
N ALA A 16 -6.80 -11.80 2.38
CA ALA A 16 -5.95 -12.04 3.54
C ALA A 16 -6.14 -13.49 4.02
N ARG A 17 -7.39 -13.97 4.04
CA ARG A 17 -7.77 -15.34 4.36
C ARG A 17 -7.13 -16.36 3.42
N GLU A 18 -7.23 -16.12 2.11
CA GLU A 18 -6.61 -16.97 1.07
C GLU A 18 -5.09 -17.11 1.25
N ASN A 19 -4.45 -16.10 1.81
CA ASN A 19 -3.00 -16.04 1.99
C ASN A 19 -2.55 -16.36 3.44
N ASN A 20 -3.47 -16.79 4.32
CA ASN A 20 -3.20 -17.02 5.74
C ASN A 20 -2.52 -15.81 6.41
N VAL A 21 -3.05 -14.62 6.15
CA VAL A 21 -2.62 -13.35 6.77
C VAL A 21 -3.76 -12.77 7.58
N GLU A 22 -3.47 -12.36 8.80
CA GLU A 22 -4.39 -11.69 9.70
C GLU A 22 -4.13 -10.19 9.74
N TRP A 23 -5.11 -9.44 10.25
CA TRP A 23 -5.00 -8.01 10.46
C TRP A 23 -5.15 -7.69 11.94
N HIS A 24 -4.25 -6.88 12.48
CA HIS A 24 -4.49 -6.30 13.79
C HIS A 24 -5.60 -5.23 13.69
N PRO A 25 -6.54 -5.17 14.66
CA PRO A 25 -7.66 -4.22 14.62
C PRO A 25 -7.25 -2.76 14.45
N ASP A 26 -6.16 -2.35 15.10
CA ASP A 26 -5.65 -0.97 15.00
C ASP A 26 -5.16 -0.62 13.58
N ALA A 27 -4.52 -1.56 12.89
CA ALA A 27 -4.01 -1.39 11.55
C ALA A 27 -5.17 -1.24 10.56
N TRP A 28 -6.21 -2.06 10.74
CA TRP A 28 -7.41 -1.97 9.93
C TRP A 28 -8.15 -0.65 10.13
N GLU A 29 -8.29 -0.19 11.37
CA GLU A 29 -8.88 1.11 11.68
C GLU A 29 -8.08 2.25 11.05
N ARG A 30 -6.75 2.23 11.15
CA ARG A 30 -5.87 3.21 10.49
C ARG A 30 -6.11 3.31 8.99
N VAL A 31 -6.38 2.19 8.31
CA VAL A 31 -6.69 2.19 6.86
C VAL A 31 -8.03 2.87 6.57
N LYS A 32 -9.01 2.87 7.48
CA LYS A 32 -10.30 3.58 7.29
C LYS A 32 -10.11 5.10 7.22
N HIS A 33 -9.08 5.66 7.84
CA HIS A 33 -8.76 7.09 7.75
C HIS A 33 -8.16 7.50 6.40
N ALA A 34 -7.73 6.56 5.56
CA ALA A 34 -7.30 6.87 4.19
C ALA A 34 -8.50 7.20 3.28
N PRO A 35 -8.31 7.96 2.18
CA PRO A 35 -9.36 8.21 1.21
C PRO A 35 -9.94 6.91 0.64
N GLU A 36 -11.25 6.86 0.39
CA GLU A 36 -11.96 5.62 0.07
C GLU A 36 -11.37 4.86 -1.13
N PHE A 37 -11.04 5.58 -2.20
CA PHE A 37 -10.51 4.99 -3.44
C PHE A 37 -9.16 4.28 -3.28
N VAL A 38 -8.35 4.64 -2.26
CA VAL A 38 -7.05 3.98 -2.00
C VAL A 38 -7.15 2.82 -1.00
N ARG A 39 -8.22 2.74 -0.19
CA ARG A 39 -8.36 1.69 0.84
C ARG A 39 -8.24 0.27 0.28
N PRO A 40 -8.91 -0.10 -0.84
CA PRO A 40 -8.78 -1.46 -1.40
C PRO A 40 -7.34 -1.79 -1.81
N GLY A 41 -6.64 -0.80 -2.41
CA GLY A 41 -5.25 -0.93 -2.81
C GLY A 41 -4.30 -1.14 -1.62
N ILE A 42 -4.48 -0.36 -0.55
CA ILE A 42 -3.67 -0.49 0.68
C ILE A 42 -3.87 -1.88 1.29
N ARG A 43 -5.12 -2.33 1.45
CA ARG A 43 -5.42 -3.65 2.05
C ARG A 43 -4.79 -4.79 1.27
N LYS A 44 -4.93 -4.79 -0.06
CA LYS A 44 -4.31 -5.80 -0.93
C LYS A 44 -2.78 -5.74 -0.86
N LEU A 45 -2.20 -4.55 -0.93
CA LEU A 45 -0.74 -4.36 -0.90
C LEU A 45 -0.12 -4.87 0.41
N MET A 46 -0.74 -4.58 1.57
CA MET A 46 -0.19 -5.05 2.85
C MET A 46 -0.15 -6.57 2.93
N VAL A 47 -1.21 -7.25 2.51
CA VAL A 47 -1.23 -8.73 2.46
C VAL A 47 -0.12 -9.25 1.55
N GLN A 48 0.03 -8.70 0.34
CA GLN A 48 1.10 -9.09 -0.58
C GLN A 48 2.49 -8.91 0.03
N ARG A 49 2.71 -7.80 0.75
CA ARG A 49 4.00 -7.52 1.40
C ARG A 49 4.25 -8.42 2.60
N CYS A 50 3.22 -8.74 3.40
CA CYS A 50 3.32 -9.71 4.48
C CYS A 50 3.73 -11.09 3.95
N VAL A 51 3.02 -11.61 2.95
CA VAL A 51 3.33 -12.90 2.32
C VAL A 51 4.78 -12.92 1.81
N LYS A 52 5.17 -11.88 1.06
CA LYS A 52 6.52 -11.77 0.50
C LYS A 52 7.62 -11.73 1.58
N ARG A 53 7.34 -11.18 2.75
CA ARG A 53 8.29 -11.07 3.89
C ARG A 53 8.17 -12.21 4.89
N GLY A 54 7.26 -13.16 4.67
CA GLY A 54 7.01 -14.27 5.61
C GLY A 54 6.27 -13.85 6.88
N TYR A 55 5.67 -12.66 6.92
CA TYR A 55 4.84 -12.22 8.04
C TYR A 55 3.42 -12.76 7.93
N LYS A 56 2.79 -12.97 9.09
CA LYS A 56 1.43 -13.52 9.20
C LYS A 56 0.40 -12.51 9.68
N ILE A 57 0.81 -11.36 10.20
CA ILE A 57 -0.09 -10.36 10.76
C ILE A 57 0.29 -8.99 10.21
N VAL A 58 -0.68 -8.25 9.68
CA VAL A 58 -0.54 -6.84 9.33
C VAL A 58 -0.72 -6.01 10.59
N THR A 59 0.34 -5.31 11.00
CA THR A 59 0.34 -4.44 12.17
C THR A 59 0.39 -2.96 11.79
N SER A 60 0.10 -2.10 12.77
CA SER A 60 0.24 -0.65 12.66
C SER A 60 1.67 -0.24 12.25
N ASP A 61 2.70 -0.85 12.84
CA ASP A 61 4.09 -0.55 12.48
C ASP A 61 4.43 -0.97 11.06
N PHE A 62 3.88 -2.10 10.62
CA PHE A 62 4.06 -2.58 9.26
C PHE A 62 3.47 -1.61 8.21
N LEU A 63 2.31 -0.99 8.50
CA LEU A 63 1.76 0.07 7.64
C LEU A 63 2.74 1.24 7.50
N THR A 64 3.36 1.65 8.60
CA THR A 64 4.33 2.75 8.62
C THR A 64 5.58 2.42 7.83
N GLU A 65 6.11 1.20 8.00
CA GLU A 65 7.27 0.70 7.25
C GLU A 65 7.02 0.74 5.73
N ILE A 66 5.92 0.10 5.27
CA ILE A 66 5.60 0.04 3.84
C ILE A 66 5.30 1.44 3.26
N ARG A 67 4.65 2.32 4.03
CA ARG A 67 4.43 3.71 3.63
C ARG A 67 5.76 4.42 3.41
N ASN A 68 6.70 4.31 4.36
CA ASN A 68 7.99 5.00 4.27
C ASN A 68 8.79 4.51 3.05
N GLU A 69 8.82 3.20 2.79
CA GLU A 69 9.42 2.65 1.57
C GLU A 69 8.77 3.21 0.30
N SER A 70 7.43 3.25 0.27
CA SER A 70 6.67 3.75 -0.88
C SER A 70 6.98 5.23 -1.12
N MET A 71 7.08 6.04 -0.05
CA MET A 71 7.49 7.43 -0.13
C MET A 71 8.90 7.61 -0.69
N MET A 72 9.87 6.78 -0.27
CA MET A 72 11.23 6.86 -0.83
C MET A 72 11.25 6.57 -2.33
N LEU A 73 10.46 5.59 -2.80
CA LEU A 73 10.35 5.26 -4.22
C LEU A 73 9.73 6.42 -5.01
N VAL A 74 8.67 7.03 -4.47
CA VAL A 74 8.03 8.21 -5.05
C VAL A 74 9.01 9.38 -5.13
N SER A 75 9.72 9.69 -4.03
CA SER A 75 10.72 10.77 -4.01
C SER A 75 11.85 10.54 -5.01
N LYS A 76 12.36 9.31 -5.14
CA LYS A 76 13.37 8.97 -6.17
C LYS A 76 12.82 9.19 -7.58
N ARG A 77 11.55 8.84 -7.82
CA ARG A 77 10.92 8.99 -9.13
C ARG A 77 10.69 10.45 -9.50
N VAL A 78 10.22 11.27 -8.55
CA VAL A 78 10.01 12.72 -8.69
C VAL A 78 11.33 13.41 -9.05
N LYS A 79 12.40 13.11 -8.33
CA LYS A 79 13.76 13.60 -8.67
C LYS A 79 14.21 13.15 -10.06
N GLY A 80 13.94 11.89 -10.43
CA GLY A 80 14.25 11.36 -11.76
C GLY A 80 13.50 12.06 -12.91
N PHE A 81 12.37 12.72 -12.63
CA PHE A 81 11.67 13.55 -13.60
C PHE A 81 12.13 15.01 -13.63
N GLY A 82 13.10 15.38 -12.79
CA GLY A 82 13.63 16.74 -12.68
C GLY A 82 12.89 17.63 -11.69
N PHE A 83 12.04 17.06 -10.82
CA PHE A 83 11.33 17.81 -9.79
C PHE A 83 12.10 17.75 -8.45
N GLU A 84 12.23 18.89 -7.78
CA GLU A 84 12.87 18.98 -6.46
C GLU A 84 11.92 18.58 -5.33
N GLU A 85 10.62 18.83 -5.51
CA GLU A 85 9.58 18.60 -4.50
C GLU A 85 8.40 17.79 -5.03
N LEU A 86 7.71 17.09 -4.11
CA LEU A 86 6.49 16.35 -4.42
C LEU A 86 5.28 17.30 -4.33
N THR A 87 4.93 17.89 -5.46
CA THR A 87 3.76 18.78 -5.61
C THR A 87 2.67 18.12 -6.48
N MET A 88 1.45 18.65 -6.43
CA MET A 88 0.37 18.16 -7.29
C MET A 88 0.70 18.36 -8.78
N ASP A 89 1.37 19.46 -9.14
CA ASP A 89 1.80 19.73 -10.52
C ASP A 89 2.84 18.71 -10.99
N SER A 90 3.77 18.32 -10.12
CA SER A 90 4.75 17.27 -10.41
C SER A 90 4.07 15.91 -10.72
N PHE A 91 2.92 15.65 -10.09
CA PHE A 91 2.16 14.42 -10.26
C PHE A 91 1.49 14.35 -11.65
N GLU A 92 0.87 15.42 -12.14
CA GLU A 92 0.23 15.42 -13.47
C GLU A 92 1.25 15.22 -14.59
N VAL A 93 2.42 15.87 -14.51
CA VAL A 93 3.50 15.65 -15.48
C VAL A 93 4.04 14.22 -15.41
N ALA A 94 4.24 13.68 -14.20
CA ALA A 94 4.68 12.29 -14.03
C ALA A 94 3.68 11.30 -14.62
N LYS A 95 2.38 11.53 -14.39
CA LYS A 95 1.27 10.72 -14.93
C LYS A 95 1.26 10.71 -16.45
N GLU A 96 1.43 11.86 -17.10
CA GLU A 96 1.48 11.96 -18.56
C GLU A 96 2.70 11.22 -19.11
N LYS A 97 3.88 11.40 -18.52
CA LYS A 97 5.10 10.64 -18.90
C LYS A 97 4.94 9.13 -18.72
N MET A 98 4.17 8.69 -17.72
CA MET A 98 3.92 7.26 -17.46
C MET A 98 2.86 6.65 -18.37
N ARG A 99 1.99 7.44 -19.01
CA ARG A 99 1.00 6.94 -19.97
C ARG A 99 1.66 6.24 -21.17
N GLN A 100 2.82 6.74 -21.59
CA GLN A 100 3.60 6.23 -22.73
C GLN A 100 4.69 5.22 -22.33
N SER A 101 4.72 4.76 -21.08
CA SER A 101 5.74 3.83 -20.59
C SER A 101 5.55 2.44 -21.22
N PRO A 102 6.53 1.86 -21.94
CA PRO A 102 6.39 0.56 -22.61
C PRO A 102 5.89 -0.55 -21.69
N ARG A 103 6.46 -0.66 -20.49
CA ARG A 103 6.05 -1.64 -19.47
C ARG A 103 4.60 -1.48 -19.01
N LYS A 104 4.05 -0.26 -19.03
CA LYS A 104 2.65 -0.02 -18.63
C LYS A 104 1.70 -0.47 -19.74
N VAL A 105 2.08 -0.24 -21.00
CA VAL A 105 1.33 -0.70 -22.18
C VAL A 105 1.32 -2.23 -22.22
N GLU A 106 2.49 -2.87 -22.08
CA GLU A 106 2.64 -4.32 -22.02
C GLU A 106 1.77 -4.97 -20.92
N VAL A 107 1.77 -4.41 -19.71
CA VAL A 107 0.91 -4.91 -18.62
C VAL A 107 -0.58 -4.70 -18.90
N ILE A 108 -0.98 -3.66 -19.64
CA ILE A 108 -2.38 -3.46 -20.02
C ILE A 108 -2.79 -4.50 -21.07
N GLU A 109 -1.94 -4.74 -22.07
CA GLU A 109 -2.16 -5.75 -23.11
C GLU A 109 -2.23 -7.18 -22.54
N GLU A 110 -1.48 -7.49 -21.47
CA GLU A 110 -1.56 -8.79 -20.78
C GLU A 110 -2.85 -8.99 -19.94
N ILE A 111 -3.60 -7.93 -19.66
CA ILE A 111 -4.82 -7.97 -18.84
C ILE A 111 -6.08 -8.07 -19.72
N GLU A 112 -6.02 -7.66 -21.00
CA GLU A 112 -7.11 -7.75 -22.00
C GLU A 112 -7.21 -9.14 -22.66
#